data_AF-A0A1E1MCU2-F1
#
_entry.id   AF-A0A1E1MCU2-F1
#
_cell.length_a   1.000
_cell.length_b   1.000
_cell.length_c   1.000
_cell.angle_alpha   90.00
_cell.angle_beta   90.00
_cell.angle_gamma   90.00
#
_symmetry.space_group_name_H-M   'P 1'
#
loop_
_entity.id
_entity.type
_entity.pdbx_description
1 polymer ?
#
loop_
_entity_poly.entity_id
_entity_poly.type
_entity_poly.pdbx_seq_one_letter_code
_entity_poly.pdbx_strand_id
1 'polypeptide(L)'
;MDQTLAEIPPETQFWNDALYKAILEAGLHAVTALHDENLVHADLKPDNILISDINSPEPTVKIGDLGAAVEHGFNEYQVQPYAMRAPEVWQGYRCTHRSEV
;
A
#
# COMPACT_ATOMS: atom_id res chain seq x y z
N MET A 1 16.77 -5.67 -3.75
CA MET A 1 15.36 -5.61 -3.34
C MET A 1 14.87 -7.01 -3.49
N ASP A 2 14.64 -7.65 -2.35
CA ASP A 2 14.94 -9.08 -2.24
C ASP A 2 13.67 -9.91 -2.10
N GLN A 3 12.56 -9.26 -1.69
CA GLN A 3 11.24 -9.86 -1.55
C GLN A 3 10.14 -8.78 -1.38
N THR A 4 8.89 -9.21 -1.47
CA THR A 4 7.68 -8.45 -1.14
C THR A 4 7.18 -8.79 0.26
N LEU A 5 6.30 -7.97 0.84
CA LEU A 5 5.68 -8.28 2.14
C LEU A 5 4.85 -9.57 2.09
N ALA A 6 4.25 -9.89 0.94
CA ALA A 6 3.50 -11.13 0.74
C ALA A 6 4.36 -12.39 0.85
N GLU A 7 5.65 -12.29 0.52
CA GLU A 7 6.59 -13.43 0.52
C GLU A 7 7.23 -13.67 1.90
N ILE A 8 7.16 -12.69 2.81
CA ILE A 8 7.75 -12.80 4.14
C ILE A 8 6.84 -13.65 5.03
N PRO A 9 7.33 -14.72 5.67
CA PRO A 9 6.52 -15.53 6.58
C PRO A 9 6.00 -14.70 7.78
N PRO A 10 4.73 -14.86 8.21
CA PRO A 10 4.15 -14.08 9.31
C PRO A 10 4.97 -14.12 10.61
N GLU A 11 5.60 -15.25 10.92
CA GLU A 11 6.47 -15.44 12.08
C GLU A 11 7.69 -14.52 12.08
N THR A 12 8.16 -14.09 10.90
CA THR A 12 9.28 -13.15 10.74
C THR A 12 8.81 -11.70 10.90
N GLN A 13 7.53 -11.44 10.64
CA GLN A 13 6.94 -10.10 10.71
C GLN A 13 6.54 -9.73 12.14
N PHE A 14 5.92 -10.66 12.85
CA PHE A 14 5.12 -10.38 14.05
C PHE A 14 5.85 -9.67 15.20
N TRP A 15 7.19 -9.77 15.25
CA TRP A 15 8.01 -9.20 16.33
C TRP A 15 9.04 -8.18 15.83
N ASN A 16 8.90 -7.69 14.59
CA ASN A 16 9.83 -6.76 13.98
C ASN A 16 9.25 -5.34 13.93
N ASP A 17 9.36 -4.62 15.04
CA ASP A 17 8.88 -3.24 15.17
C ASP A 17 9.52 -2.29 14.15
N ALA A 18 10.81 -2.49 13.85
CA ALA A 18 11.54 -1.70 12.86
C ALA A 18 10.93 -1.87 11.45
N LEU A 19 10.57 -3.10 11.10
CA LEU A 19 9.91 -3.41 9.84
C LEU A 19 8.51 -2.78 9.76
N TYR A 20 7.67 -2.95 10.78
CA TYR A 20 6.33 -2.36 10.78
C TYR A 20 6.38 -0.84 10.68
N LYS A 21 7.31 -0.21 11.42
CA LYS A 21 7.52 1.23 11.33
C LYS A 21 7.92 1.65 9.91
N ALA A 22 8.88 0.96 9.30
CA ALA A 22 9.31 1.28 7.94
C ALA A 22 8.20 1.06 6.89
N ILE A 23 7.36 0.02 7.05
CA ILE A 23 6.20 -0.21 6.19
C ILE A 23 5.18 0.91 6.31
N LEU A 24 4.83 1.33 7.53
CA LEU A 24 3.89 2.42 7.75
C LEU A 24 4.42 3.76 7.21
N GLU A 25 5.71 4.06 7.45
CA GLU A 25 6.35 5.27 6.93
C GLU A 25 6.39 5.28 5.40
N ALA A 26 6.76 4.16 4.77
CA ALA A 26 6.78 4.05 3.31
C ALA A 26 5.38 4.15 2.71
N GLY A 27 4.38 3.49 3.33
CA GLY A 27 2.98 3.55 2.92
C GLY A 27 2.44 4.98 2.97
N LEU A 28 2.61 5.66 4.11
CA LEU A 28 2.15 7.04 4.31
C LEU A 28 2.85 8.03 3.38
N HIS A 29 4.15 7.90 3.15
CA HIS A 29 4.86 8.74 2.18
C HIS A 29 4.36 8.52 0.75
N ALA A 30 4.13 7.27 0.34
CA ALA A 30 3.65 6.96 -1.01
C ALA A 30 2.25 7.52 -1.27
N VAL A 31 1.30 7.31 -0.35
CA VAL A 31 -0.06 7.86 -0.50
C VAL A 31 -0.04 9.39 -0.47
N THR A 32 0.80 10.00 0.38
CA THR A 32 0.93 11.47 0.41
C THR A 32 1.47 12.02 -0.91
N ALA A 33 2.51 11.39 -1.47
CA ALA A 33 3.07 11.80 -2.76
C ALA A 33 2.07 11.66 -3.92
N LEU A 34 1.22 10.63 -3.91
CA LEU A 34 0.16 10.48 -4.92
C LEU A 34 -0.98 11.47 -4.72
N HIS A 35 -1.36 11.75 -3.48
CA HIS A 35 -2.39 12.76 -3.17
C HIS A 35 -1.99 14.15 -3.66
N ASP A 36 -0.71 14.52 -3.58
CA ASP A 36 -0.20 15.80 -4.11
C ASP A 36 -0.37 15.91 -5.63
N GLU A 37 -0.39 14.77 -6.33
CA GLU A 37 -0.68 14.65 -7.77
C GLU A 37 -2.17 14.36 -8.07
N ASN A 38 -3.05 14.44 -7.06
CA ASN A 38 -4.49 14.14 -7.15
C ASN A 38 -4.79 12.69 -7.63
N LEU A 39 -3.93 11.76 -7.25
CA LEU A 39 -4.01 10.33 -7.57
C LEU A 39 -4.26 9.48 -6.31
N VAL A 40 -4.81 8.29 -6.54
CA VAL A 40 -5.03 7.20 -5.57
C VAL A 40 -4.31 5.97 -6.12
N HIS A 41 -3.55 5.24 -5.30
CA HIS A 41 -2.79 4.08 -5.77
C HIS A 41 -3.71 2.94 -6.23
N ALA A 42 -4.79 2.71 -5.49
CA ALA A 42 -5.88 1.77 -5.73
C ALA A 42 -5.50 0.29 -5.87
N ASP A 43 -4.27 -0.08 -5.51
CA ASP A 43 -3.77 -1.47 -5.45
C ASP A 43 -2.73 -1.65 -4.34
N LEU A 44 -2.92 -0.96 -3.21
CA LEU A 44 -2.05 -1.11 -2.04
C LEU A 44 -2.30 -2.48 -1.39
N LYS A 45 -1.32 -3.39 -1.49
CA LYS A 45 -1.37 -4.76 -0.95
C LYS A 45 0.03 -5.26 -0.62
N PRO A 46 0.18 -6.33 0.20
CA PRO A 46 1.48 -6.89 0.56
C PRO A 46 2.39 -7.22 -0.63
N ASP A 47 1.84 -7.66 -1.76
CA ASP A 47 2.60 -7.97 -2.98
C ASP A 47 3.30 -6.72 -3.57
N ASN A 48 2.75 -5.54 -3.32
CA ASN A 48 3.22 -4.26 -3.83
C ASN A 48 4.08 -3.49 -2.81
N ILE A 49 4.38 -4.10 -1.66
CA ILE A 49 5.29 -3.56 -0.64
C ILE A 49 6.63 -4.28 -0.77
N LEU A 50 7.62 -3.57 -1.30
CA LEU A 50 8.92 -4.11 -1.62
C LEU A 50 9.91 -3.85 -0.47
N ILE A 51 10.62 -4.89 -0.05
CA ILE A 51 11.47 -4.84 1.15
C ILE A 51 12.90 -5.29 0.80
N SER A 52 13.89 -4.59 1.34
CA SER A 52 15.27 -5.07 1.45
C SER A 52 15.78 -4.94 2.87
N ASP A 53 16.80 -5.73 3.19
CA ASP A 53 17.49 -5.65 4.48
C ASP A 53 16.55 -5.88 5.68
N ILE A 54 15.62 -6.84 5.59
CA ILE A 54 14.54 -7.07 6.57
C ILE A 54 15.02 -7.25 8.03
N ASN A 55 16.21 -7.83 8.23
CA ASN A 55 16.80 -8.09 9.54
C ASN A 55 17.66 -6.90 10.04
N SER A 56 17.74 -5.83 9.27
CA SER A 56 18.39 -4.58 9.66
C SER A 56 17.54 -3.84 10.70
N PRO A 57 18.15 -3.09 11.63
CA PRO A 57 17.41 -2.12 12.45
C PRO A 57 16.74 -1.01 11.61
N GLU A 58 17.16 -0.84 10.35
CA GLU A 58 16.60 0.11 9.39
C GLU A 58 16.36 -0.61 8.05
N PRO A 59 15.25 -1.38 7.93
CA PRO A 59 14.90 -2.03 6.68
C PRO A 59 14.46 -0.99 5.65
N THR A 60 14.81 -1.20 4.38
CA THR A 60 14.35 -0.32 3.30
C THR A 60 13.03 -0.84 2.75
N VAL A 61 12.00 0.02 2.76
CA VAL A 61 10.67 -0.31 2.26
C VAL A 61 10.26 0.68 1.18
N LYS A 62 9.66 0.19 0.09
CA LYS A 62 9.10 1.01 -0.98
C LYS A 62 7.75 0.45 -1.43
N ILE A 63 6.83 1.35 -1.76
CA ILE A 63 5.57 1.00 -2.41
C ILE A 63 5.79 0.99 -3.92
N GLY A 64 5.27 -0.03 -4.61
CA GLY A 64 5.41 -0.20 -6.05
C GLY A 64 4.07 -0.50 -6.75
N ASP A 65 4.14 -0.65 -8.07
CA ASP A 65 3.02 -0.96 -8.97
C ASP A 65 1.90 0.10 -9.03
N LEU A 66 2.13 1.14 -9.83
CA LEU A 66 1.15 2.20 -10.11
C LEU A 66 0.24 1.87 -11.30
N GLY A 67 0.22 0.62 -11.80
CA GLY A 67 -0.57 0.26 -12.98
C GLY A 67 -2.09 0.37 -12.78
N ALA A 68 -2.54 0.37 -11.53
CA ALA A 68 -3.93 0.52 -11.13
C ALA A 68 -4.26 1.93 -10.59
N ALA A 69 -3.29 2.85 -10.56
CA ALA A 69 -3.50 4.18 -10.01
C ALA A 69 -4.58 4.94 -10.80
N VAL A 70 -5.44 5.66 -10.08
CA VAL A 70 -6.58 6.41 -10.64
C VAL A 70 -6.67 7.81 -10.05
N GLU A 71 -7.38 8.70 -10.73
CA GLU A 71 -7.65 10.04 -10.21
C GLU A 71 -8.53 10.01 -8.95
N HIS A 72 -8.36 11.03 -8.11
CA HIS A 72 -9.25 11.28 -6.99
C HIS A 72 -10.73 11.31 -7.43
N GLY A 73 -11.55 10.47 -6.80
CA GLY A 73 -12.99 10.41 -7.06
C GLY A 73 -13.39 9.45 -8.19
N PHE A 74 -12.48 8.59 -8.63
CA PHE A 74 -12.72 7.59 -9.67
C PHE A 74 -13.88 6.64 -9.33
N ASN A 75 -14.75 6.36 -10.31
CA ASN A 75 -15.90 5.47 -10.14
C ASN A 75 -16.38 4.78 -11.44
N GLU A 76 -15.56 4.70 -12.49
CA GLU A 76 -15.97 4.03 -13.73
C GLU A 76 -16.11 2.51 -13.56
N TYR A 77 -15.26 1.92 -12.71
CA TYR A 77 -15.31 0.53 -12.30
C TYR A 77 -14.78 0.37 -10.86
N GLN A 78 -15.05 -0.80 -10.25
CA GLN A 78 -14.54 -1.11 -8.92
C GLN A 78 -13.02 -1.31 -8.96
N VAL A 79 -12.32 -0.52 -8.17
CA VAL A 79 -10.88 -0.62 -7.95
C VAL A 79 -10.58 -1.28 -6.59
N GLN A 80 -9.30 -1.43 -6.25
CA GLN A 80 -8.80 -2.08 -5.03
C GLN A 80 -8.98 -3.61 -4.99
N PRO A 81 -7.96 -4.36 -4.54
CA PRO A 81 -8.06 -5.78 -4.21
C PRO A 81 -9.19 -6.03 -3.21
N TYR A 82 -9.93 -7.14 -3.37
CA TYR A 82 -11.09 -7.41 -2.53
C TYR A 82 -10.83 -7.36 -1.02
N ALA A 83 -9.68 -7.86 -0.57
CA ALA A 83 -9.31 -7.87 0.85
C ALA A 83 -8.86 -6.50 1.39
N MET A 84 -8.46 -5.57 0.51
CA MET A 84 -7.96 -4.23 0.86
C MET A 84 -8.95 -3.14 0.46
N ARG A 85 -10.10 -3.51 -0.10
CA ARG A 85 -11.06 -2.56 -0.64
C ARG A 85 -11.82 -1.85 0.47
N ALA A 86 -11.85 -0.53 0.38
CA ALA A 86 -12.56 0.32 1.31
C ALA A 86 -14.08 0.09 1.21
N PRO A 87 -14.82 0.23 2.33
CA PRO A 87 -16.25 -0.09 2.38
C PRO A 87 -17.09 0.76 1.41
N GLU A 88 -16.74 2.01 1.19
CA GLU A 88 -17.42 2.88 0.24
C GLU A 88 -17.22 2.43 -1.21
N VAL A 89 -16.04 1.92 -1.57
CA VAL A 89 -15.74 1.37 -2.89
C VAL A 89 -16.51 0.06 -3.10
N TRP A 90 -16.63 -0.77 -2.07
CA TRP A 90 -17.52 -1.95 -2.08
C TRP A 90 -18.98 -1.59 -2.38
N GLN A 91 -19.44 -0.47 -1.85
CA GLN A 91 -20.79 0.05 -2.07
C GLN A 91 -20.97 0.73 -3.45
N GLY A 92 -19.91 0.80 -4.27
CA GLY A 92 -19.92 1.45 -5.58
C GLY A 92 -19.81 2.97 -5.52
N TYR A 93 -19.44 3.54 -4.37
CA TYR A 93 -19.07 4.94 -4.27
C TYR A 93 -17.66 5.18 -4.83
N ARG A 94 -17.35 6.46 -5.00
CA ARG A 94 -16.09 6.95 -5.56
C ARG A 94 -14.90 6.54 -4.69
N CYS A 95 -13.83 6.07 -5.33
CA CYS A 95 -12.54 5.88 -4.69
C CYS A 95 -11.90 7.25 -4.46
N THR A 96 -11.48 7.54 -3.23
CA THR A 96 -10.89 8.85 -2.87
C THR A 96 -9.58 8.64 -2.12
N HIS A 97 -8.89 9.74 -1.82
CA HIS A 97 -7.71 9.71 -0.94
C HIS A 97 -7.98 9.00 0.41
N ARG A 98 -9.22 9.05 0.91
CA ARG A 98 -9.60 8.40 2.18
C ARG A 98 -9.80 6.89 2.06
N SER A 99 -9.83 6.37 0.84
CA SER A 99 -10.01 4.95 0.59
C SER A 99 -8.72 4.15 0.81
N GLU A 100 -7.59 4.80 1.14
CA GLU A 100 -6.26 4.19 1.32
C GLU A 100 -5.67 4.43 2.72
N VAL A 101 -6.45 5.00 3.65
CA VAL A 101 -6.03 5.39 5.01
C VAL A 101 -7.02 4.85 6.04
#